data_AF-Q9SMU4-F1
#
_entry.id   AF-Q9SMU4-F1
#
_cell.length_a   1.000
_cell.length_b   1.000
_cell.length_c   1.000
_cell.angle_alpha   90.00
_cell.angle_beta   90.00
_cell.angle_gamma   90.00
#
_symmetry.space_group_name_H-M   'P 1'
#
loop_
_entity.id
_entity.type
_entity.pdbx_description
1 polymer ?
#
loop_
_entity_poly.entity_id
_entity_poly.type
_entity_poly.pdbx_seq_one_letter_code
_entity_poly.pdbx_strand_id
1 'polypeptide(L)'
;MGIKVSSKIKRILASTGYIPIFIFKYRYYFYFFYCKFARKFVTKKIIILKLSSIGTASGSSNPKDGADVDVREEYANAFRTESYNHFWTRVVQLSRKKSAVSSSSSSPPIESSSTSARLMSYRLFAHNLLDPDLNTITRILDVSRVGRHTRTLLSDYFLETANAFLLCTQLLKNIHHLRSKYESLKPKFHSENHNSLALIDQFTEISKWFDPFISSGSRIQLIRSGCLYLLKRLESRRDKTRAKLKLINGLTHSSGLLVLALTTTLIVTIASHAFALFLAAPTLLASQFKPAGLRNKLTKTAARLDVAAKGTYILSRDLDTISRLVTRINDEVNHVRAMAEFWVGRGSGRVRGSEEVARELKRCEESFSEELDELEEHIYLCFMTINRARNLLVKEILDSDDPPNCSFAPKSKKKL
;
A
#
# COMPACT_ATOMS: atom_id res chain seq x y z
N MET A 1 -6.09 20.93 -12.99
CA MET A 1 -5.71 22.10 -12.17
C MET A 1 -4.26 21.97 -11.71
N GLY A 2 -3.31 22.67 -12.34
CA GLY A 2 -1.91 22.70 -11.91
C GLY A 2 -1.68 23.79 -10.87
N ILE A 3 -1.38 23.43 -9.63
CA ILE A 3 -1.03 24.40 -8.58
C ILE A 3 0.39 24.92 -8.86
N LYS A 4 0.52 26.21 -9.21
CA LYS A 4 1.80 26.93 -9.29
C LYS A 4 2.35 27.10 -7.87
N VAL A 5 3.24 26.21 -7.45
CA VAL A 5 4.02 26.39 -6.21
C VAL A 5 5.19 27.34 -6.48
N SER A 6 5.27 28.43 -5.71
CA SER A 6 6.33 29.45 -5.77
C SER A 6 7.73 28.84 -5.77
N SER A 7 8.65 29.38 -6.57
CA SER A 7 10.03 28.89 -6.70
C SER A 7 10.80 28.94 -5.37
N LYS A 8 10.42 29.84 -4.46
CA LYS A 8 10.99 29.97 -3.11
C LYS A 8 10.59 28.78 -2.23
N ILE A 9 9.32 28.35 -2.33
CA ILE A 9 8.79 27.17 -1.64
C ILE A 9 9.40 25.88 -2.21
N LYS A 10 9.60 25.79 -3.55
CA LYS A 10 10.33 24.67 -4.17
C LYS A 10 11.77 24.55 -3.66
N ARG A 11 12.47 25.66 -3.42
CA ARG A 11 13.84 25.65 -2.86
C ARG A 11 13.89 25.25 -1.38
N ILE A 12 12.97 25.77 -0.56
CA ILE A 12 12.89 25.45 0.87
C ILE A 12 12.49 23.98 1.08
N LEU A 13 11.56 23.47 0.28
CA LEU A 13 11.14 22.07 0.36
C LEU A 13 12.21 21.11 -0.22
N ALA A 14 13.04 21.56 -1.17
CA ALA A 14 14.12 20.75 -1.75
C ALA A 14 15.31 20.56 -0.79
N SER A 15 15.56 21.52 0.11
CA SER A 15 16.64 21.40 1.10
C SER A 15 16.30 20.45 2.26
N THR A 16 15.00 20.17 2.48
CA THR A 16 14.52 19.35 3.60
C THR A 16 14.23 17.89 3.23
N GLY A 17 14.30 17.51 1.95
CA GLY A 17 14.02 16.12 1.52
C GLY A 17 12.55 15.69 1.68
N TYR A 18 11.65 16.60 2.05
CA TYR A 18 10.22 16.35 2.31
C TYR A 18 9.33 16.43 1.06
N ILE A 19 9.81 16.93 -0.09
CA ILE A 19 9.02 17.09 -1.34
C ILE A 19 8.36 15.80 -1.84
N PRO A 20 9.05 14.65 -1.92
CA PRO A 20 8.42 13.46 -2.49
C PRO A 20 7.30 12.95 -1.59
N ILE A 21 7.43 13.11 -0.27
CA ILE A 21 6.45 12.62 0.72
C ILE A 21 5.22 13.52 0.73
N PHE A 22 5.38 14.84 0.65
CA PHE A 22 4.25 15.78 0.63
C PHE A 22 3.46 15.70 -0.68
N ILE A 23 4.13 15.59 -1.84
CA ILE A 23 3.45 15.47 -3.14
C ILE A 23 2.76 14.10 -3.29
N PHE A 24 3.37 13.00 -2.82
CA PHE A 24 2.76 11.68 -2.88
C PHE A 24 1.58 11.55 -1.91
N LYS A 25 1.70 12.16 -0.71
CA LYS A 25 0.63 12.25 0.29
C LYS A 25 -0.52 13.14 -0.16
N TYR A 26 -0.26 14.30 -0.77
CA TYR A 26 -1.34 15.15 -1.32
C TYR A 26 -2.03 14.51 -2.51
N ARG A 27 -1.33 13.81 -3.41
CA ARG A 27 -1.99 13.15 -4.54
C ARG A 27 -2.90 12.01 -4.10
N TYR A 28 -2.49 11.21 -3.11
CA TYR A 28 -3.28 10.09 -2.58
C TYR A 28 -4.39 10.52 -1.61
N TYR A 29 -4.14 11.47 -0.69
CA TYR A 29 -5.17 11.98 0.21
C TYR A 29 -6.18 12.88 -0.51
N PHE A 30 -5.75 13.66 -1.51
CA PHE A 30 -6.68 14.41 -2.36
C PHE A 30 -7.53 13.46 -3.18
N TYR A 31 -6.94 12.37 -3.72
CA TYR A 31 -7.74 11.31 -4.35
C TYR A 31 -8.73 10.70 -3.36
N PHE A 32 -8.30 10.25 -2.18
CA PHE A 32 -9.17 9.59 -1.20
C PHE A 32 -10.29 10.52 -0.68
N PHE A 33 -9.97 11.79 -0.39
CA PHE A 33 -10.96 12.79 0.02
C PHE A 33 -11.92 13.13 -1.13
N TYR A 34 -11.41 13.28 -2.35
CA TYR A 34 -12.22 13.48 -3.55
C TYR A 34 -13.11 12.27 -3.83
N CYS A 35 -12.67 11.05 -3.54
CA CYS A 35 -13.44 9.83 -3.73
C CYS A 35 -14.57 9.68 -2.71
N LYS A 36 -14.33 9.99 -1.43
CA LYS A 36 -15.37 10.00 -0.39
C LYS A 36 -16.36 11.16 -0.60
N PHE A 37 -15.87 12.32 -1.04
CA PHE A 37 -16.70 13.47 -1.41
C PHE A 37 -17.52 13.20 -2.68
N ALA A 38 -16.92 12.62 -3.72
CA ALA A 38 -17.60 12.25 -4.97
C ALA A 38 -18.62 11.13 -4.75
N ARG A 39 -18.34 10.09 -3.96
CA ARG A 39 -19.37 9.09 -3.57
C ARG A 39 -20.55 9.77 -2.87
N LYS A 40 -20.31 10.58 -1.82
CA LYS A 40 -21.40 11.31 -1.14
C LYS A 40 -22.16 12.26 -2.08
N PHE A 41 -21.46 12.94 -2.98
CA PHE A 41 -22.06 13.89 -3.92
C PHE A 41 -22.88 13.19 -5.01
N VAL A 42 -22.39 12.08 -5.56
CA VAL A 42 -23.09 11.26 -6.56
C VAL A 42 -24.32 10.60 -5.93
N THR A 43 -24.22 10.02 -4.72
CA THR A 43 -25.39 9.47 -4.02
C THR A 43 -26.43 10.55 -3.76
N LYS A 44 -26.02 11.75 -3.30
CA LYS A 44 -26.93 12.88 -3.07
C LYS A 44 -27.56 13.41 -4.38
N LYS A 45 -26.81 13.48 -5.48
CA LYS A 45 -27.32 13.90 -6.80
C LYS A 45 -28.28 12.87 -7.40
N ILE A 46 -28.01 11.56 -7.25
CA ILE A 46 -28.93 10.50 -7.67
C ILE A 46 -30.23 10.55 -6.86
N ILE A 47 -30.17 10.82 -5.56
CA ILE A 47 -31.35 11.03 -4.71
C ILE A 47 -32.14 12.26 -5.16
N ILE A 48 -31.47 13.39 -5.43
CA ILE A 48 -32.13 14.61 -5.92
C ILE A 48 -32.76 14.39 -7.31
N LEU A 49 -32.09 13.70 -8.23
CA LEU A 49 -32.64 13.40 -9.56
C LEU A 49 -33.83 12.43 -9.50
N LYS A 50 -33.78 11.42 -8.62
CA LYS A 50 -34.93 10.53 -8.37
C LYS A 50 -36.10 11.30 -7.75
N LEU A 51 -35.86 12.21 -6.81
CA LEU A 51 -36.90 13.04 -6.20
C LEU A 51 -37.48 14.07 -7.18
N SER A 52 -36.65 14.65 -8.06
CA SER A 52 -37.11 15.61 -9.07
C SER A 52 -37.87 14.95 -10.22
N SER A 53 -37.54 13.70 -10.58
CA SER A 53 -38.27 12.93 -11.60
C SER A 53 -39.63 12.39 -11.13
N ILE A 54 -39.89 12.41 -9.83
CA ILE A 54 -41.21 12.06 -9.24
C ILE A 54 -42.13 13.29 -9.16
N GLY A 55 -41.60 14.51 -9.37
CA GLY A 55 -42.33 15.78 -9.21
C GLY A 55 -42.71 16.53 -10.48
N THR A 56 -42.30 16.10 -11.68
CA THR A 56 -42.58 16.83 -12.94
C THR A 56 -43.20 15.95 -14.01
N ALA A 57 -44.45 15.56 -13.80
CA ALA A 57 -45.37 15.14 -14.86
C ALA A 57 -46.13 16.38 -15.37
N SER A 58 -45.66 17.00 -16.45
CA SER A 58 -46.40 17.83 -17.42
C SER A 58 -45.46 18.85 -18.10
N GLY A 59 -45.48 18.91 -19.43
CA GLY A 59 -45.04 20.08 -20.19
C GLY A 59 -43.85 19.85 -21.12
N SER A 60 -44.15 19.81 -22.42
CA SER A 60 -43.22 19.59 -23.53
C SER A 60 -42.20 20.70 -23.74
N SER A 61 -40.93 20.35 -23.99
CA SER A 61 -40.10 20.94 -25.05
C SER A 61 -38.74 20.25 -25.12
N ASN A 62 -38.39 19.76 -26.31
CA ASN A 62 -37.09 19.19 -26.63
C ASN A 62 -36.19 20.32 -27.19
N PRO A 63 -34.96 20.50 -26.68
CA PRO A 63 -33.88 20.72 -27.63
C PRO A 63 -32.55 20.04 -27.24
N LYS A 64 -32.10 19.17 -28.15
CA LYS A 64 -30.77 19.19 -28.79
C LYS A 64 -29.53 18.96 -27.89
N ASP A 65 -29.07 17.71 -27.95
CA ASP A 65 -27.70 17.31 -28.31
C ASP A 65 -26.56 18.10 -27.63
N GLY A 66 -26.34 17.82 -26.34
CA GLY A 66 -25.15 18.24 -25.60
C GLY A 66 -24.44 17.01 -25.09
N ALA A 67 -23.19 16.80 -25.54
CA ALA A 67 -22.32 15.70 -25.13
C ALA A 67 -22.20 15.63 -23.60
N ASP A 68 -22.96 14.74 -22.98
CA ASP A 68 -22.85 14.40 -21.56
C ASP A 68 -21.52 13.67 -21.37
N VAL A 69 -20.50 14.41 -20.93
CA VAL A 69 -19.22 13.83 -20.50
C VAL A 69 -19.53 12.90 -19.34
N ASP A 70 -19.41 11.58 -19.56
CA ASP A 70 -19.67 10.59 -18.51
C ASP A 70 -18.60 10.67 -17.42
N VAL A 71 -18.88 11.52 -16.43
CA VAL A 71 -18.04 11.72 -15.24
C VAL A 71 -17.84 10.39 -14.50
N ARG A 72 -18.74 9.40 -14.66
CA ARG A 72 -18.55 8.08 -14.04
C ARG A 72 -17.43 7.29 -14.71
N GLU A 73 -17.29 7.40 -16.03
CA GLU A 73 -16.21 6.75 -16.76
C GLU A 73 -14.86 7.41 -16.43
N GLU A 74 -14.79 8.74 -16.44
CA GLU A 74 -13.57 9.46 -16.04
C GLU A 74 -13.20 9.16 -14.59
N TYR A 75 -14.20 9.12 -13.69
CA TYR A 75 -14.03 8.70 -12.31
C TYR A 75 -13.51 7.26 -12.21
N ALA A 76 -14.09 6.30 -12.93
CA ALA A 76 -13.64 4.92 -12.92
C ALA A 76 -12.20 4.77 -13.45
N ASN A 77 -11.85 5.51 -14.51
CA ASN A 77 -10.52 5.51 -15.10
C ASN A 77 -9.46 6.10 -14.16
N ALA A 78 -9.84 7.06 -13.32
CA ALA A 78 -8.97 7.63 -12.28
C ALA A 78 -8.52 6.59 -11.23
N PHE A 79 -9.36 5.61 -10.89
CA PHE A 79 -8.99 4.49 -10.00
C PHE A 79 -8.22 3.38 -10.73
N ARG A 80 -8.57 3.16 -12.00
CA ARG A 80 -8.01 2.13 -12.87
C ARG A 80 -6.62 2.50 -13.38
N THR A 81 -5.70 2.77 -12.45
CA THR A 81 -4.26 2.76 -12.74
C THR A 81 -3.88 1.44 -13.41
N GLU A 82 -2.84 1.44 -14.23
CA GLU A 82 -2.33 0.20 -14.87
C GLU A 82 -2.08 -0.90 -13.83
N SER A 83 -1.56 -0.54 -12.64
CA SER A 83 -1.41 -1.46 -11.51
C SER A 83 -2.73 -2.01 -10.96
N TYR A 84 -3.78 -1.18 -10.90
CA TYR A 84 -5.12 -1.62 -10.48
C TYR A 84 -5.69 -2.60 -11.52
N ASN A 85 -5.63 -2.25 -12.81
CA ASN A 85 -6.12 -3.11 -13.88
C ASN A 85 -5.35 -4.44 -13.93
N HIS A 86 -4.02 -4.40 -13.81
CA HIS A 86 -3.19 -5.61 -13.79
C HIS A 86 -3.53 -6.50 -12.60
N PHE A 87 -3.70 -5.92 -11.40
CA PHE A 87 -4.10 -6.64 -10.20
C PHE A 87 -5.47 -7.31 -10.37
N TRP A 88 -6.49 -6.55 -10.78
CA TRP A 88 -7.85 -7.10 -10.97
C TRP A 88 -7.95 -8.07 -12.15
N THR A 89 -7.17 -7.88 -13.20
CA THR A 89 -7.05 -8.85 -14.30
C THR A 89 -6.54 -10.18 -13.78
N ARG A 90 -5.48 -10.18 -12.96
CA ARG A 90 -4.95 -11.40 -12.32
C ARG A 90 -6.01 -12.04 -11.39
N VAL A 91 -6.72 -11.25 -10.60
CA VAL A 91 -7.83 -11.73 -9.75
C VAL A 91 -8.89 -12.46 -10.59
N VAL A 92 -9.37 -11.84 -11.67
CA VAL A 92 -10.40 -12.41 -12.56
C VAL A 92 -9.91 -13.67 -13.30
N GLN A 93 -8.64 -13.69 -13.73
CA GLN A 93 -8.04 -14.88 -14.35
C GLN A 93 -7.99 -16.07 -13.39
N LEU A 94 -7.57 -15.82 -12.14
CA LEU A 94 -7.55 -16.83 -11.08
C LEU A 94 -8.97 -17.33 -10.75
N SER A 95 -9.97 -16.44 -10.80
CA SER A 95 -11.39 -16.80 -10.68
C SER A 95 -11.81 -17.84 -11.70
N ARG A 96 -11.58 -17.54 -12.98
CA ARG A 96 -12.02 -18.38 -14.10
C ARG A 96 -11.30 -19.71 -14.09
N LYS A 97 -10.00 -19.73 -13.79
CA LYS A 97 -9.22 -20.97 -13.70
C LYS A 97 -9.78 -21.91 -12.64
N LYS A 98 -10.23 -21.39 -11.49
CA LYS A 98 -10.86 -22.21 -10.46
C LYS A 98 -12.26 -22.67 -10.84
N SER A 99 -13.09 -21.80 -11.42
CA SER A 99 -14.41 -22.19 -11.93
C SER A 99 -14.27 -23.28 -13.00
N ALA A 100 -13.34 -23.19 -13.94
CA ALA A 100 -13.11 -24.23 -14.94
C ALA A 100 -12.67 -25.59 -14.35
N VAL A 101 -12.01 -25.60 -13.18
CA VAL A 101 -11.62 -26.84 -12.48
C VAL A 101 -12.74 -27.38 -11.58
N SER A 102 -13.71 -26.55 -11.20
CA SER A 102 -14.84 -26.93 -10.34
C SER A 102 -16.18 -27.08 -11.07
N SER A 103 -16.24 -26.80 -12.37
CA SER A 103 -17.47 -26.79 -13.18
C SER A 103 -17.43 -27.86 -14.28
N SER A 104 -17.47 -29.13 -13.87
CA SER A 104 -17.91 -30.24 -14.74
C SER A 104 -19.43 -30.47 -14.68
N SER A 105 -20.19 -29.54 -14.07
CA SER A 105 -21.65 -29.56 -14.05
C SER A 105 -22.23 -28.33 -14.77
N SER A 106 -23.08 -28.61 -15.75
CA SER A 106 -23.75 -27.68 -16.65
C SER A 106 -24.84 -26.88 -15.95
N SER A 107 -24.64 -25.58 -15.76
CA SER A 107 -25.74 -24.62 -15.64
C SER A 107 -25.27 -23.19 -15.99
N PRO A 108 -26.07 -22.42 -16.76
CA PRO A 108 -25.68 -21.10 -17.24
C PRO A 108 -25.81 -20.04 -16.13
N PRO A 109 -24.93 -19.02 -16.07
CA PRO A 109 -24.98 -18.00 -15.03
C PRO A 109 -26.01 -16.92 -15.36
N ILE A 110 -27.00 -16.75 -14.47
CA ILE A 110 -28.01 -15.68 -14.49
C ILE A 110 -27.33 -14.30 -14.32
N GLU A 111 -27.62 -13.38 -15.25
CA GLU A 111 -27.11 -12.03 -15.35
C GLU A 111 -27.86 -11.05 -14.41
N SER A 112 -27.60 -11.03 -13.10
CA SER A 112 -28.24 -10.02 -12.22
C SER A 112 -27.55 -9.78 -10.87
N SER A 113 -26.23 -9.62 -10.79
CA SER A 113 -25.62 -9.24 -9.50
C SER A 113 -24.41 -8.32 -9.64
N SER A 114 -24.53 -7.18 -8.95
CA SER A 114 -23.53 -6.13 -8.73
C SER A 114 -22.09 -6.64 -8.77
N THR A 115 -21.21 -5.92 -9.47
CA THR A 115 -19.80 -6.22 -9.70
C THR A 115 -19.00 -6.53 -8.42
N SER A 116 -19.50 -6.14 -7.25
CA SER A 116 -18.95 -6.47 -5.93
C SER A 116 -19.19 -7.94 -5.53
N ALA A 117 -20.31 -8.55 -5.89
CA ALA A 117 -20.68 -9.93 -5.51
C ALA A 117 -19.90 -11.02 -6.26
N ARG A 118 -19.19 -10.68 -7.36
CA ARG A 118 -18.42 -11.64 -8.19
C ARG A 118 -16.93 -11.75 -7.83
N LEU A 119 -16.44 -10.99 -6.85
CA LEU A 119 -15.02 -10.95 -6.52
C LEU A 119 -14.65 -11.86 -5.34
N MET A 120 -14.44 -13.12 -5.71
CA MET A 120 -13.34 -13.98 -5.30
C MET A 120 -13.07 -14.32 -3.83
N SER A 121 -13.06 -15.64 -3.56
CA SER A 121 -12.62 -16.22 -2.30
C SER A 121 -11.27 -15.62 -1.84
N TYR A 122 -11.24 -15.06 -0.62
CA TYR A 122 -10.04 -14.61 0.12
C TYR A 122 -8.81 -15.53 -0.04
N ARG A 123 -9.05 -16.84 -0.23
CA ARG A 123 -8.02 -17.86 -0.53
C ARG A 123 -7.16 -17.51 -1.75
N LEU A 124 -7.72 -16.86 -2.76
CA LEU A 124 -6.97 -16.47 -3.96
C LEU A 124 -6.06 -15.27 -3.71
N PHE A 125 -6.43 -14.39 -2.78
CA PHE A 125 -5.64 -13.20 -2.45
C PHE A 125 -4.32 -13.61 -1.78
N ALA A 126 -4.36 -14.29 -0.63
CA ALA A 126 -3.15 -14.69 0.13
C ALA A 126 -2.13 -15.45 -0.72
N HIS A 127 -2.60 -16.46 -1.47
CA HIS A 127 -1.69 -17.43 -2.08
C HIS A 127 -1.14 -16.98 -3.44
N ASN A 128 -1.82 -16.10 -4.17
CA ASN A 128 -1.48 -15.82 -5.57
C ASN A 128 -1.26 -14.35 -5.91
N LEU A 129 -1.53 -13.44 -4.98
CA LEU A 129 -1.47 -12.00 -5.28
C LEU A 129 -0.31 -11.28 -4.62
N LEU A 130 0.41 -11.88 -3.66
CA LEU A 130 1.64 -11.27 -3.15
C LEU A 130 2.71 -11.34 -4.24
N ASP A 131 2.99 -10.19 -4.87
CA ASP A 131 3.85 -10.11 -6.04
C ASP A 131 4.94 -9.04 -5.88
N PRO A 132 6.23 -9.39 -6.03
CA PRO A 132 6.76 -10.77 -6.09
C PRO A 132 6.61 -11.52 -4.77
N ASP A 133 6.54 -12.85 -4.82
CA ASP A 133 6.53 -13.70 -3.64
C ASP A 133 7.89 -13.73 -2.91
N LEU A 134 7.94 -14.32 -1.71
CA LEU A 134 9.16 -14.33 -0.90
C LEU A 134 10.30 -15.13 -1.55
N ASN A 135 10.00 -16.22 -2.25
CA ASN A 135 11.00 -17.05 -2.93
C ASN A 135 11.67 -16.30 -4.09
N THR A 136 10.88 -15.58 -4.88
CA THR A 136 11.34 -14.72 -5.97
C THR A 136 12.21 -13.60 -5.44
N ILE A 137 11.82 -12.99 -4.31
CA ILE A 137 12.64 -11.98 -3.63
C ILE A 137 13.99 -12.53 -3.18
N THR A 138 14.03 -13.70 -2.55
CA THR A 138 15.30 -14.33 -2.14
C THR A 138 16.24 -14.49 -3.33
N ARG A 139 15.74 -15.02 -4.45
CA ARG A 139 16.51 -15.16 -5.70
C ARG A 139 17.01 -13.81 -6.23
N ILE A 140 16.15 -12.78 -6.25
CA ILE A 140 16.53 -11.42 -6.68
C ILE A 140 17.62 -10.83 -5.77
N LEU A 141 17.50 -11.01 -4.45
CA LEU A 141 18.48 -10.49 -3.49
C LEU A 141 19.83 -11.24 -3.54
N ASP A 142 19.82 -12.53 -3.91
CA ASP A 142 21.02 -13.35 -4.08
C ASP A 142 21.83 -12.94 -5.31
N VAL A 143 21.17 -12.69 -6.44
CA VAL A 143 21.85 -12.28 -7.69
C VAL A 143 22.23 -10.80 -7.69
N SER A 144 21.49 -9.95 -6.97
CA SER A 144 21.73 -8.50 -6.98
C SER A 144 22.99 -8.08 -6.22
N ARG A 145 23.68 -7.05 -6.74
CA ARG A 145 24.89 -6.46 -6.13
C ARG A 145 24.57 -5.51 -4.95
N VAL A 146 23.70 -5.94 -4.04
CA VAL A 146 23.32 -5.20 -2.83
C VAL A 146 24.31 -5.47 -1.70
N GLY A 147 24.77 -4.44 -0.99
CA GLY A 147 25.66 -4.61 0.16
C GLY A 147 24.96 -5.33 1.33
N ARG A 148 25.71 -6.15 2.09
CA ARG A 148 25.19 -7.04 3.17
C ARG A 148 24.16 -6.37 4.09
N HIS A 149 24.49 -5.22 4.68
CA HIS A 149 23.57 -4.50 5.57
C HIS A 149 22.28 -4.02 4.89
N THR A 150 22.37 -3.59 3.63
CA THR A 150 21.18 -3.18 2.86
C THR A 150 20.36 -4.41 2.52
N ARG A 151 20.99 -5.53 2.12
CA ARG A 151 20.30 -6.79 1.83
C ARG A 151 19.46 -7.26 3.02
N THR A 152 20.00 -7.23 4.25
CA THR A 152 19.24 -7.56 5.46
C THR A 152 18.00 -6.67 5.62
N LEU A 153 18.14 -5.35 5.48
CA LEU A 153 17.01 -4.42 5.60
C LEU A 153 15.94 -4.62 4.52
N LEU A 154 16.35 -4.94 3.29
CA LEU A 154 15.41 -5.23 2.21
C LEU A 154 14.70 -6.57 2.43
N SER A 155 15.42 -7.59 2.93
CA SER A 155 14.82 -8.87 3.33
C SER A 155 13.77 -8.67 4.42
N ASP A 156 14.10 -7.90 5.47
CA ASP A 156 13.15 -7.56 6.54
C ASP A 156 11.94 -6.81 5.98
N TYR A 157 12.12 -5.89 5.02
CA TYR A 157 11.02 -5.21 4.32
C TYR A 157 10.08 -6.18 3.60
N PHE A 158 10.62 -7.12 2.85
CA PHE A 158 9.80 -8.09 2.13
C PHE A 158 9.11 -9.08 3.06
N LEU A 159 9.72 -9.39 4.21
CA LEU A 159 9.12 -10.21 5.25
C LEU A 159 7.96 -9.48 5.95
N GLU A 160 8.15 -8.24 6.40
CA GLU A 160 7.12 -7.45 7.08
C GLU A 160 5.91 -7.18 6.16
N THR A 161 6.17 -6.85 4.89
CA THR A 161 5.09 -6.68 3.90
C THR A 161 4.34 -7.97 3.62
N ALA A 162 5.02 -9.13 3.63
CA ALA A 162 4.37 -10.44 3.50
C ALA A 162 3.51 -10.79 4.73
N ASN A 163 4.01 -10.52 5.94
CA ASN A 163 3.27 -10.71 7.19
C ASN A 163 1.99 -9.86 7.21
N ALA A 164 2.09 -8.59 6.81
CA ALA A 164 0.93 -7.72 6.71
C ALA A 164 -0.08 -8.19 5.65
N PHE A 165 0.39 -8.70 4.52
CA PHE A 165 -0.45 -9.27 3.48
C PHE A 165 -1.22 -10.51 3.99
N LEU A 166 -0.54 -11.39 4.74
CA LEU A 166 -1.16 -12.56 5.36
C LEU A 166 -2.22 -12.16 6.39
N LEU A 167 -1.92 -11.18 7.25
CA LEU A 167 -2.87 -10.61 8.21
C LEU A 167 -4.11 -10.06 7.51
N CYS A 168 -3.93 -9.26 6.48
CA CYS A 168 -5.05 -8.69 5.70
C CYS A 168 -5.92 -9.79 5.08
N THR A 169 -5.31 -10.90 4.64
CA THR A 169 -6.07 -12.04 4.13
C THR A 169 -6.87 -12.75 5.23
N GLN A 170 -6.28 -12.90 6.42
CA GLN A 170 -7.00 -13.47 7.56
C GLN A 170 -8.18 -12.58 7.97
N LEU A 171 -8.00 -11.27 7.99
CA LEU A 171 -9.08 -10.31 8.26
C LEU A 171 -10.20 -10.44 7.22
N LEU A 172 -9.87 -10.52 5.93
CA LEU A 172 -10.88 -10.72 4.88
C LEU A 172 -11.65 -12.03 5.05
N LYS A 173 -10.98 -13.11 5.47
CA LYS A 173 -11.65 -14.37 5.83
C LYS A 173 -12.62 -14.18 7.00
N ASN A 174 -12.22 -13.45 8.03
CA ASN A 174 -13.06 -13.17 9.19
C ASN A 174 -14.28 -12.32 8.79
N ILE A 175 -14.11 -11.29 7.94
CA ILE A 175 -15.21 -10.48 7.41
C ILE A 175 -16.23 -11.36 6.67
N HIS A 176 -15.76 -12.23 5.77
CA HIS A 176 -16.65 -13.10 5.01
C HIS A 176 -17.40 -14.09 5.91
N HIS A 177 -16.69 -14.70 6.86
CA HIS A 177 -17.31 -15.59 7.84
C HIS A 177 -18.42 -14.86 8.60
N LEU A 178 -18.12 -13.65 9.05
CA LEU A 178 -19.01 -12.84 9.85
C LEU A 178 -20.24 -12.37 9.09
N ARG A 179 -20.07 -11.91 7.84
CA ARG A 179 -21.21 -11.57 6.96
C ARG A 179 -22.12 -12.79 6.74
N SER A 180 -21.54 -13.94 6.34
CA SER A 180 -22.33 -15.17 6.11
C SER A 180 -23.14 -15.57 7.34
N LYS A 181 -22.57 -15.37 8.51
CA LYS A 181 -23.18 -15.67 9.80
C LYS A 181 -24.28 -14.67 10.14
N TYR A 182 -24.04 -13.37 9.96
CA TYR A 182 -25.04 -12.34 10.16
C TYR A 182 -26.27 -12.53 9.25
N GLU A 183 -26.04 -12.81 7.96
CA GLU A 183 -27.11 -13.13 6.99
C GLU A 183 -27.95 -14.33 7.40
N SER A 184 -27.34 -15.36 8.02
CA SER A 184 -28.08 -16.54 8.50
C SER A 184 -29.01 -16.25 9.67
N LEU A 185 -28.79 -15.14 10.38
CA LEU A 185 -29.55 -14.76 11.57
C LEU A 185 -30.59 -13.69 11.31
N LYS A 186 -30.39 -12.88 10.28
CA LYS A 186 -31.30 -11.82 9.88
C LYS A 186 -32.78 -12.23 9.89
N PRO A 187 -33.19 -13.40 9.34
CA PRO A 187 -34.59 -13.82 9.41
C PRO A 187 -35.11 -14.01 10.84
N LYS A 188 -34.24 -14.41 11.77
CA LYS A 188 -34.57 -14.68 13.16
C LYS A 188 -34.71 -13.43 14.00
N PHE A 189 -34.22 -12.26 13.58
CA PHE A 189 -34.48 -10.99 14.29
C PHE A 189 -35.77 -10.33 13.82
N HIS A 190 -36.23 -10.67 12.61
CA HIS A 190 -37.44 -10.13 12.01
C HIS A 190 -38.72 -10.91 12.35
N SER A 191 -38.61 -12.15 12.83
CA SER A 191 -39.77 -12.90 13.31
C SER A 191 -40.40 -12.20 14.51
N GLU A 192 -41.72 -12.04 14.58
CA GLU A 192 -42.37 -11.48 15.79
C GLU A 192 -42.53 -12.54 16.91
N ASN A 193 -42.25 -13.81 16.60
CA ASN A 193 -42.56 -14.96 17.45
C ASN A 193 -41.29 -15.53 18.11
N HIS A 194 -40.57 -14.69 18.86
CA HIS A 194 -39.29 -15.08 19.45
C HIS A 194 -39.48 -15.97 20.68
N ASN A 195 -38.93 -17.18 20.63
CA ASN A 195 -38.46 -17.83 21.86
C ASN A 195 -37.30 -16.99 22.41
N SER A 196 -37.64 -16.01 23.25
CA SER A 196 -36.72 -15.04 23.89
C SER A 196 -35.40 -15.64 24.36
N LEU A 197 -35.45 -16.84 24.93
CA LEU A 197 -34.30 -17.59 25.43
C LEU A 197 -33.37 -18.07 24.31
N ALA A 198 -33.94 -18.53 23.18
CA ALA A 198 -33.17 -19.00 22.04
C ALA A 198 -32.40 -17.87 21.34
N LEU A 199 -32.92 -16.64 21.33
CA LEU A 199 -32.20 -15.48 20.76
C LEU A 199 -31.00 -15.08 21.61
N ILE A 200 -31.16 -15.07 22.94
CA ILE A 200 -30.09 -14.70 23.86
C ILE A 200 -28.96 -15.76 23.85
N ASP A 201 -29.32 -17.05 23.85
CA ASP A 201 -28.34 -18.14 23.74
C ASP A 201 -27.62 -18.12 22.39
N GLN A 202 -28.37 -17.93 21.30
CA GLN A 202 -27.81 -17.72 19.97
C GLN A 202 -26.88 -16.52 19.96
N PHE A 203 -27.24 -15.43 20.64
CA PHE A 203 -26.39 -14.26 20.67
C PHE A 203 -25.11 -14.45 21.47
N THR A 204 -25.17 -15.19 22.57
CA THR A 204 -23.96 -15.63 23.28
C THR A 204 -23.05 -16.43 22.34
N GLU A 205 -23.64 -17.29 21.50
CA GLU A 205 -22.92 -18.02 20.44
C GLU A 205 -22.39 -17.10 19.33
N ILE A 206 -23.18 -16.12 18.88
CA ILE A 206 -22.83 -15.09 17.88
C ILE A 206 -21.61 -14.31 18.33
N SER A 207 -21.59 -13.96 19.62
CA SER A 207 -20.51 -13.17 20.18
C SER A 207 -19.16 -13.89 20.05
N LYS A 208 -19.13 -15.23 20.08
CA LYS A 208 -17.91 -16.04 19.86
C LYS A 208 -17.37 -15.95 18.44
N TRP A 209 -18.22 -15.58 17.47
CA TRP A 209 -17.80 -15.43 16.07
C TRP A 209 -16.89 -14.21 15.85
N PHE A 210 -16.82 -13.32 16.84
CA PHE A 210 -16.00 -12.12 16.82
C PHE A 210 -14.65 -12.28 17.51
N ASP A 211 -14.44 -13.39 18.23
CA ASP A 211 -13.15 -13.72 18.84
C ASP A 211 -11.97 -13.69 17.83
N PRO A 212 -12.15 -14.08 16.54
CA PRO A 212 -11.12 -13.89 15.52
C PRO A 212 -10.72 -12.43 15.29
N PHE A 213 -11.64 -11.45 15.43
CA PHE A 213 -11.33 -10.01 15.31
C PHE A 213 -10.62 -9.48 16.55
N ILE A 214 -11.04 -9.91 17.75
CA ILE A 214 -10.34 -9.60 19.01
C ILE A 214 -8.90 -10.08 18.93
N SER A 215 -8.70 -11.34 18.53
CA SER A 215 -7.36 -11.92 18.32
C SER A 215 -6.58 -11.22 17.21
N SER A 216 -7.28 -10.67 16.20
CA SER A 216 -6.63 -9.91 15.12
C SER A 216 -6.10 -8.57 15.59
N GLY A 217 -6.73 -7.91 16.58
CA GLY A 217 -6.27 -6.63 17.12
C GLY A 217 -4.81 -6.67 17.62
N SER A 218 -4.48 -7.67 18.43
CA SER A 218 -3.11 -7.86 18.94
C SER A 218 -2.12 -8.18 17.81
N ARG A 219 -2.52 -8.97 16.82
CA ARG A 219 -1.70 -9.28 15.63
C ARG A 219 -1.46 -8.05 14.75
N ILE A 220 -2.48 -7.19 14.55
CA ILE A 220 -2.34 -5.92 13.82
C ILE A 220 -1.31 -5.05 14.53
N GLN A 221 -1.40 -4.92 15.85
CA GLN A 221 -0.45 -4.11 16.63
C GLN A 221 0.97 -4.68 16.59
N LEU A 222 1.12 -6.01 16.62
CA LEU A 222 2.41 -6.68 16.49
C LEU A 222 3.05 -6.37 15.12
N ILE A 223 2.34 -6.60 14.02
CA ILE A 223 2.87 -6.34 12.67
C ILE A 223 3.13 -4.85 12.46
N ARG A 224 2.25 -3.98 12.95
CA ARG A 224 2.45 -2.53 12.91
C ARG A 224 3.71 -2.10 13.66
N SER A 225 3.96 -2.65 14.85
CA SER A 225 5.16 -2.32 15.62
C SER A 225 6.43 -2.81 14.93
N GLY A 226 6.41 -4.00 14.31
CA GLY A 226 7.45 -4.50 13.42
C GLY A 226 7.72 -3.55 12.24
N CYS A 227 6.67 -3.08 11.56
CA CYS A 227 6.77 -2.09 10.49
C CYS A 227 7.38 -0.76 10.98
N LEU A 228 6.97 -0.24 12.14
CA LEU A 228 7.52 1.00 12.70
C LEU A 228 9.00 0.85 13.09
N TYR A 229 9.38 -0.29 13.65
CA TYR A 229 10.78 -0.61 13.97
C TYR A 229 11.63 -0.70 12.70
N LEU A 230 11.15 -1.41 11.67
CA LEU A 230 11.79 -1.49 10.37
C LEU A 230 11.93 -0.10 9.73
N LEU A 231 10.88 0.72 9.77
CA LEU A 231 10.89 2.07 9.22
C LEU A 231 12.03 2.89 9.83
N LYS A 232 12.16 2.91 11.17
CA LYS A 232 13.26 3.62 11.85
C LYS A 232 14.64 3.15 11.36
N ARG A 233 14.82 1.84 11.15
CA ARG A 233 16.09 1.27 10.65
C ARG A 233 16.36 1.67 9.21
N LEU A 234 15.35 1.61 8.34
CA LEU A 234 15.45 2.03 6.94
C LEU A 234 15.81 3.51 6.84
N GLU A 235 15.14 4.38 7.61
CA GLU A 235 15.39 5.82 7.64
C GLU A 235 16.78 6.14 8.18
N SER A 236 17.16 5.57 9.32
CA SER A 236 18.51 5.75 9.88
C SER A 236 19.60 5.35 8.87
N ARG A 237 19.41 4.22 8.17
CA ARG A 237 20.37 3.77 7.15
C ARG A 237 20.37 4.66 5.92
N ARG A 238 19.20 5.10 5.45
CA ARG A 238 19.04 6.04 4.34
C ARG A 238 19.78 7.34 4.64
N ASP A 239 19.60 7.88 5.83
CA ASP A 239 20.16 9.17 6.22
C ASP A 239 21.68 9.08 6.40
N LYS A 240 22.19 8.00 7.00
CA LYS A 240 23.64 7.69 7.00
C LYS A 240 24.22 7.56 5.59
N THR A 241 23.49 6.94 4.66
CA THR A 241 23.92 6.77 3.26
C THR A 241 23.95 8.12 2.53
N ARG A 242 22.93 8.95 2.74
CA ARG A 242 22.87 10.33 2.21
C ARG A 242 23.96 11.22 2.78
N ALA A 243 24.27 11.10 4.07
CA ALA A 243 25.36 11.85 4.70
C ALA A 243 26.72 11.50 4.06
N LYS A 244 27.00 10.21 3.82
CA LYS A 244 28.20 9.78 3.09
C LYS A 244 28.24 10.31 1.65
N LEU A 245 27.09 10.32 0.97
CA LEU A 245 26.99 10.88 -0.39
C LEU A 245 27.28 12.38 -0.40
N LYS A 246 26.76 13.14 0.57
CA LYS A 246 27.06 14.57 0.75
C LYS A 246 28.56 14.80 0.99
N LEU A 247 29.20 13.97 1.81
CA LEU A 247 30.64 14.06 2.07
C LEU A 247 31.47 13.83 0.80
N ILE A 248 31.15 12.79 0.01
CA ILE A 248 31.84 12.52 -1.26
C ILE A 248 31.65 13.69 -2.23
N ASN A 249 30.44 14.22 -2.35
CA ASN A 249 30.17 15.37 -3.24
C ASN A 249 30.92 16.63 -2.79
N GLY A 250 31.04 16.86 -1.48
CA GLY A 250 31.84 17.95 -0.91
C GLY A 250 33.33 17.82 -1.22
N LEU A 251 33.89 16.61 -1.04
CA LEU A 251 35.30 16.32 -1.36
C LEU A 251 35.61 16.46 -2.85
N THR A 252 34.70 16.06 -3.73
CA THR A 252 34.89 16.24 -5.18
C THR A 252 34.85 17.71 -5.61
N HIS A 253 34.14 18.56 -4.87
CA HIS A 253 34.11 19.99 -5.13
C HIS A 253 35.40 20.68 -4.65
N SER A 254 35.93 20.29 -3.49
CA SER A 254 37.22 20.82 -2.98
C SER A 254 38.42 20.30 -3.77
N SER A 255 38.39 19.06 -4.25
CA SER A 255 39.49 18.53 -5.08
C SER A 255 39.63 19.28 -6.40
N GLY A 256 38.53 19.76 -7.00
CA GLY A 256 38.59 20.60 -8.21
C GLY A 256 39.39 21.88 -7.99
N LEU A 257 39.21 22.51 -6.82
CA LEU A 257 39.97 23.71 -6.43
C LEU A 257 41.44 23.39 -6.15
N LEU A 258 41.72 22.27 -5.48
CA LEU A 258 43.10 21.84 -5.21
C LEU A 258 43.84 21.47 -6.50
N VAL A 259 43.18 20.76 -7.42
CA VAL A 259 43.76 20.44 -8.74
C VAL A 259 44.01 21.73 -9.52
N LEU A 260 43.08 22.67 -9.54
CA LEU A 260 43.28 23.96 -10.20
C LEU A 260 44.49 24.71 -9.60
N ALA A 261 44.57 24.81 -8.27
CA ALA A 261 45.70 25.44 -7.58
C ALA A 261 47.04 24.75 -7.83
N LEU A 262 47.07 23.41 -7.87
CA LEU A 262 48.29 22.64 -8.18
C LEU A 262 48.68 22.77 -9.65
N THR A 263 47.71 22.85 -10.58
CA THR A 263 48.01 23.05 -12.00
C THR A 263 48.50 24.47 -12.28
N THR A 264 47.96 25.49 -11.63
CA THR A 264 48.45 26.87 -11.78
C THR A 264 49.85 27.02 -11.21
N THR A 265 50.14 26.44 -10.04
CA THR A 265 51.51 26.46 -9.49
C THR A 265 52.49 25.68 -10.38
N LEU A 266 52.10 24.52 -10.90
CA LEU A 266 52.94 23.74 -11.82
C LEU A 266 53.22 24.47 -13.14
N ILE A 267 52.22 25.16 -13.71
CA ILE A 267 52.41 25.96 -14.92
C ILE A 267 53.34 27.15 -14.64
N VAL A 268 53.17 27.82 -13.50
CA VAL A 268 54.04 28.96 -13.09
C VAL A 268 55.47 28.50 -12.83
N THR A 269 55.68 27.33 -12.21
CA THR A 269 57.03 26.80 -11.96
C THR A 269 57.71 26.35 -13.24
N ILE A 270 56.99 25.70 -14.17
CA ILE A 270 57.52 25.34 -15.49
C ILE A 270 57.85 26.60 -16.30
N ALA A 271 56.97 27.61 -16.31
CA ALA A 271 57.20 28.86 -17.03
C ALA A 271 58.38 29.66 -16.45
N SER A 272 58.61 29.58 -15.13
CA SER A 272 59.71 30.27 -14.45
C SER A 272 61.06 29.53 -14.56
N HIS A 273 61.05 28.24 -14.90
CA HIS A 273 62.26 27.42 -14.99
C HIS A 273 62.41 26.84 -16.39
N ALA A 274 62.76 27.71 -17.35
CA ALA A 274 63.42 27.27 -18.57
C ALA A 274 64.72 26.55 -18.17
N PHE A 275 64.85 25.28 -18.58
CA PHE A 275 65.97 24.37 -18.30
C PHE A 275 66.09 23.81 -16.87
N ALA A 276 65.38 22.71 -16.58
CA ALA A 276 65.98 21.57 -15.85
C ALA A 276 65.12 20.32 -16.02
N LEU A 277 65.70 19.34 -16.71
CA LEU A 277 65.24 17.96 -16.82
C LEU A 277 64.95 17.38 -15.42
N PHE A 278 63.69 17.06 -15.11
CA PHE A 278 63.39 16.13 -14.03
C PHE A 278 62.41 15.04 -14.50
N LEU A 279 63.02 14.02 -15.08
CA LEU A 279 62.55 12.65 -15.13
C LEU A 279 62.45 12.11 -13.70
N ALA A 280 61.26 12.11 -13.09
CA ALA A 280 60.86 11.13 -12.08
C ALA A 280 59.38 11.33 -11.74
N ALA A 281 58.58 10.33 -12.06
CA ALA A 281 57.13 10.31 -11.95
C ALA A 281 56.60 10.56 -10.53
N PRO A 282 55.53 11.37 -10.40
CA PRO A 282 54.53 11.16 -9.35
C PRO A 282 53.13 11.01 -9.98
N THR A 283 52.86 9.89 -10.66
CA THR A 283 51.53 9.63 -11.26
C THR A 283 50.84 8.34 -10.75
N LEU A 284 51.23 7.82 -9.59
CA LEU A 284 50.73 6.52 -9.11
C LEU A 284 49.79 6.54 -7.88
N LEU A 285 49.34 7.69 -7.37
CA LEU A 285 48.46 7.73 -6.18
C LEU A 285 47.02 8.21 -6.42
N ALA A 286 46.68 8.74 -7.60
CA ALA A 286 45.32 9.22 -7.88
C ALA A 286 44.40 8.18 -8.56
N SER A 287 44.93 7.05 -9.05
CA SER A 287 44.22 6.20 -10.02
C SER A 287 43.47 5.00 -9.42
N GLN A 288 43.53 4.74 -8.11
CA GLN A 288 42.95 3.53 -7.52
C GLN A 288 41.59 3.73 -6.83
N PHE A 289 41.19 4.97 -6.56
CA PHE A 289 39.83 5.25 -6.08
C PHE A 289 39.02 5.77 -7.25
N LYS A 290 38.07 4.98 -7.75
CA LYS A 290 37.04 5.47 -8.69
C LYS A 290 35.88 6.05 -7.86
N PRO A 291 35.91 7.35 -7.46
CA PRO A 291 34.86 7.95 -6.64
C PRO A 291 33.49 7.83 -7.30
N ALA A 292 33.45 7.80 -8.64
CA ALA A 292 32.24 7.60 -9.43
C ALA A 292 31.51 6.28 -9.09
N GLY A 293 32.24 5.17 -8.93
CA GLY A 293 31.65 3.86 -8.62
C GLY A 293 31.07 3.81 -7.20
N LEU A 294 31.79 4.34 -6.22
CA LEU A 294 31.31 4.44 -4.84
C LEU A 294 30.09 5.37 -4.74
N ARG A 295 30.14 6.52 -5.43
CA ARG A 295 29.03 7.48 -5.50
C ARG A 295 27.78 6.82 -6.10
N ASN A 296 27.91 6.15 -7.25
CA ASN A 296 26.80 5.44 -7.89
C ASN A 296 26.19 4.39 -6.95
N LYS A 297 27.03 3.59 -6.29
CA LYS A 297 26.60 2.58 -5.31
C LYS A 297 25.83 3.19 -4.13
N LEU A 298 26.29 4.33 -3.60
CA LEU A 298 25.62 5.04 -2.52
C LEU A 298 24.29 5.65 -2.97
N THR A 299 24.24 6.27 -4.16
CA THR A 299 23.00 6.82 -4.73
C THR A 299 21.94 5.72 -4.91
N LYS A 300 22.31 4.60 -5.56
CA LYS A 300 21.44 3.42 -5.72
C LYS A 300 20.98 2.87 -4.37
N THR A 301 21.89 2.77 -3.39
CA THR A 301 21.53 2.33 -2.03
C THR A 301 20.55 3.29 -1.34
N ALA A 302 20.74 4.60 -1.49
CA ALA A 302 19.86 5.61 -0.92
C ALA A 302 18.46 5.57 -1.55
N ALA A 303 18.37 5.33 -2.87
CA ALA A 303 17.11 5.19 -3.58
C ALA A 303 16.33 3.94 -3.13
N ARG A 304 16.99 2.78 -3.05
CA ARG A 304 16.39 1.52 -2.54
C ARG A 304 15.82 1.70 -1.13
N LEU A 305 16.60 2.31 -0.22
CA LEU A 305 16.16 2.55 1.15
C LEU A 305 15.04 3.58 1.23
N ASP A 306 15.00 4.57 0.33
CA ASP A 306 13.92 5.55 0.25
C ASP A 306 12.60 4.93 -0.22
N VAL A 307 12.65 4.06 -1.24
CA VAL A 307 11.48 3.31 -1.72
C VAL A 307 10.95 2.39 -0.61
N ALA A 308 11.84 1.62 0.04
CA ALA A 308 11.47 0.75 1.15
C ALA A 308 10.86 1.54 2.32
N ALA A 309 11.48 2.64 2.74
CA ALA A 309 10.97 3.48 3.83
C ALA A 309 9.59 4.08 3.50
N LYS A 310 9.37 4.56 2.27
CA LYS A 310 8.06 5.04 1.81
C LYS A 310 7.01 3.94 1.85
N GLY A 311 7.36 2.74 1.35
CA GLY A 311 6.47 1.57 1.39
C GLY A 311 6.09 1.18 2.81
N THR A 312 7.06 1.08 3.72
CA THR A 312 6.82 0.75 5.13
C THR A 312 6.01 1.82 5.86
N TYR A 313 6.24 3.11 5.56
CA TYR A 313 5.43 4.20 6.11
C TYR A 313 3.98 4.07 5.68
N ILE A 314 3.71 3.90 4.37
CA ILE A 314 2.34 3.72 3.86
C ILE A 314 1.69 2.51 4.51
N LEU A 315 2.36 1.35 4.54
CA LEU A 315 1.85 0.15 5.17
C LEU A 315 1.51 0.37 6.66
N SER A 316 2.37 1.08 7.39
CA SER A 316 2.10 1.38 8.80
C SER A 316 0.84 2.24 8.98
N ARG A 317 0.55 3.15 8.04
CA ARG A 317 -0.66 3.99 8.05
C ARG A 317 -1.91 3.22 7.63
N ASP A 318 -1.78 2.29 6.68
CA ASP A 318 -2.86 1.39 6.28
C ASP A 318 -3.25 0.49 7.46
N LEU A 319 -2.26 -0.10 8.14
CA LEU A 319 -2.47 -0.89 9.36
C LEU A 319 -3.07 -0.06 10.52
N ASP A 320 -2.75 1.23 10.64
CA ASP A 320 -3.40 2.16 11.59
C ASP A 320 -4.91 2.25 11.36
N THR A 321 -5.28 2.30 10.10
CA THR A 321 -6.66 2.53 9.68
C THR A 321 -7.45 1.24 9.83
N ILE A 322 -6.88 0.12 9.38
CA ILE A 322 -7.42 -1.22 9.62
C ILE A 322 -7.58 -1.48 11.12
N SER A 323 -6.59 -1.14 11.95
CA SER A 323 -6.67 -1.31 13.41
C SER A 323 -7.86 -0.57 14.00
N ARG A 324 -8.05 0.71 13.65
CA ARG A 324 -9.16 1.53 14.13
C ARG A 324 -10.53 0.99 13.70
N LEU A 325 -10.64 0.47 12.48
CA LEU A 325 -11.88 -0.14 11.98
C LEU A 325 -12.18 -1.46 12.69
N VAL A 326 -11.17 -2.30 12.90
CA VAL A 326 -11.31 -3.54 13.69
C VAL A 326 -11.70 -3.23 15.13
N THR A 327 -11.13 -2.19 15.75
CA THR A 327 -11.54 -1.74 17.09
C THR A 327 -13.00 -1.29 17.10
N ARG A 328 -13.44 -0.50 16.11
CA ARG A 328 -14.84 -0.04 16.02
C ARG A 328 -15.83 -1.21 15.95
N ILE A 329 -15.59 -2.15 15.03
CA ILE A 329 -16.39 -3.37 14.90
C ILE A 329 -16.40 -4.15 16.22
N ASN A 330 -15.23 -4.29 16.86
CA ASN A 330 -15.12 -4.97 18.14
C ASN A 330 -15.92 -4.26 19.26
N ASP A 331 -15.91 -2.94 19.29
CA ASP A 331 -16.62 -2.15 20.29
C ASP A 331 -18.14 -2.26 20.12
N GLU A 332 -18.65 -2.20 18.88
CA GLU A 332 -20.07 -2.46 18.57
C GLU A 332 -20.50 -3.85 19.05
N VAL A 333 -19.69 -4.86 18.78
CA VAL A 333 -19.99 -6.24 19.16
C VAL A 333 -19.96 -6.43 20.67
N ASN A 334 -18.95 -5.87 21.33
CA ASN A 334 -18.84 -5.96 22.79
C ASN A 334 -20.00 -5.24 23.47
N HIS A 335 -20.52 -4.16 22.87
CA HIS A 335 -21.71 -3.48 23.34
C HIS A 335 -22.93 -4.42 23.33
N VAL A 336 -23.20 -5.08 22.19
CA VAL A 336 -24.32 -6.03 22.12
C VAL A 336 -24.05 -7.26 23.01
N ARG A 337 -22.79 -7.74 23.11
CA ARG A 337 -22.33 -8.81 24.02
C ARG A 337 -22.75 -8.52 25.46
N ALA A 338 -22.29 -7.38 25.98
CA ALA A 338 -22.54 -6.97 27.35
C ALA A 338 -24.05 -6.83 27.64
N MET A 339 -24.83 -6.34 26.66
CA MET A 339 -26.27 -6.23 26.82
C MET A 339 -26.95 -7.60 26.92
N ALA A 340 -26.57 -8.58 26.09
CA ALA A 340 -27.15 -9.90 26.18
C ALA A 340 -26.77 -10.61 27.49
N GLU A 341 -25.50 -10.55 27.90
CA GLU A 341 -25.03 -11.11 29.18
C GLU A 341 -25.79 -10.50 30.37
N PHE A 342 -26.03 -9.18 30.34
CA PHE A 342 -26.83 -8.48 31.33
C PHE A 342 -28.26 -9.04 31.45
N TRP A 343 -28.91 -9.34 30.32
CA TRP A 343 -30.27 -9.88 30.32
C TRP A 343 -30.33 -11.38 30.68
N VAL A 344 -29.32 -12.18 30.33
CA VAL A 344 -29.19 -13.59 30.78
C VAL A 344 -29.22 -13.66 32.31
N GLY A 345 -28.39 -12.83 32.95
CA GLY A 345 -28.16 -12.85 34.39
C GLY A 345 -29.38 -12.45 35.22
N ARG A 346 -30.30 -11.65 34.68
CA ARG A 346 -31.44 -11.11 35.45
C ARG A 346 -32.62 -12.07 35.62
N GLY A 347 -32.66 -13.20 34.92
CA GLY A 347 -33.67 -14.26 35.09
C GLY A 347 -35.12 -13.89 34.74
N SER A 348 -35.72 -12.93 35.46
CA SER A 348 -37.13 -12.51 35.38
C SER A 348 -37.43 -11.46 34.29
N GLY A 349 -36.41 -10.81 33.72
CA GLY A 349 -36.55 -9.81 32.65
C GLY A 349 -36.26 -10.32 31.23
N ARG A 350 -36.14 -11.64 31.05
CA ARG A 350 -35.57 -12.23 29.82
C ARG A 350 -36.37 -11.97 28.55
N VAL A 351 -37.70 -11.90 28.62
CA VAL A 351 -38.55 -11.60 27.46
C VAL A 351 -38.27 -10.18 26.96
N ARG A 352 -38.45 -9.17 27.83
CA ARG A 352 -38.13 -7.77 27.53
C ARG A 352 -36.66 -7.58 27.13
N GLY A 353 -35.75 -8.31 27.77
CA GLY A 353 -34.34 -8.29 27.45
C GLY A 353 -34.02 -8.82 26.05
N SER A 354 -34.68 -9.91 25.63
CA SER A 354 -34.51 -10.46 24.29
C SER A 354 -35.04 -9.53 23.20
N GLU A 355 -36.14 -8.82 23.45
CA GLU A 355 -36.68 -7.80 22.55
C GLU A 355 -35.72 -6.61 22.42
N GLU A 356 -35.11 -6.18 23.51
CA GLU A 356 -34.10 -5.12 23.50
C GLU A 356 -32.85 -5.55 22.71
N VAL A 357 -32.35 -6.77 22.94
CA VAL A 357 -31.23 -7.35 22.19
C VAL A 357 -31.53 -7.45 20.70
N ALA A 358 -32.72 -7.93 20.33
CA ALA A 358 -33.14 -8.02 18.93
C ALA A 358 -33.26 -6.64 18.27
N ARG A 359 -33.82 -5.66 18.99
CA ARG A 359 -33.96 -4.27 18.51
C ARG A 359 -32.61 -3.63 18.28
N GLU A 360 -31.67 -3.82 19.20
CA GLU A 360 -30.33 -3.28 19.08
C GLU A 360 -29.55 -3.97 17.95
N LEU A 361 -29.69 -5.28 17.81
CA LEU A 361 -29.02 -6.02 16.74
C LEU A 361 -29.52 -5.62 15.35
N LYS A 362 -30.82 -5.32 15.23
CA LYS A 362 -31.41 -4.71 14.03
C LYS A 362 -30.89 -3.28 13.80
N ARG A 363 -30.72 -2.49 14.85
CA ARG A 363 -30.14 -1.14 14.76
C ARG A 363 -28.69 -1.18 14.31
N CYS A 364 -27.91 -2.12 14.84
CA CYS A 364 -26.51 -2.33 14.49
C CYS A 364 -26.34 -2.99 13.12
N GLU A 365 -27.39 -3.55 12.49
CA GLU A 365 -27.28 -4.22 11.20
C GLU A 365 -26.63 -3.34 10.13
N GLU A 366 -27.20 -2.16 9.94
CA GLU A 366 -26.76 -1.24 8.90
C GLU A 366 -25.39 -0.68 9.23
N SER A 367 -25.14 -0.27 10.48
CA SER A 367 -23.84 0.26 10.90
C SER A 367 -22.74 -0.78 10.73
N PHE A 368 -23.01 -2.00 11.16
CA PHE A 368 -22.06 -3.10 11.09
C PHE A 368 -21.73 -3.51 9.66
N SER A 369 -22.74 -3.54 8.78
CA SER A 369 -22.53 -3.82 7.36
C SER A 369 -21.66 -2.74 6.71
N GLU A 370 -21.95 -1.46 6.99
CA GLU A 370 -21.14 -0.32 6.53
C GLU A 370 -19.70 -0.38 7.08
N GLU A 371 -19.51 -0.77 8.33
CA GLU A 371 -18.19 -0.92 8.94
C GLU A 371 -17.37 -2.06 8.34
N LEU A 372 -18.01 -3.20 8.06
CA LEU A 372 -17.39 -4.33 7.37
C LEU A 372 -17.02 -3.98 5.92
N ASP A 373 -17.85 -3.21 5.23
CA ASP A 373 -17.58 -2.68 3.89
C ASP A 373 -16.39 -1.71 3.91
N GLU A 374 -16.34 -0.77 4.89
CA GLU A 374 -15.23 0.16 5.06
C GLU A 374 -13.93 -0.60 5.36
N LEU A 375 -13.97 -1.62 6.23
CA LEU A 375 -12.81 -2.45 6.53
C LEU A 375 -12.33 -3.26 5.33
N GLU A 376 -13.24 -3.89 4.58
CA GLU A 376 -12.91 -4.63 3.37
C GLU A 376 -12.27 -3.73 2.30
N GLU A 377 -12.80 -2.53 2.08
CA GLU A 377 -12.21 -1.55 1.16
C GLU A 377 -10.77 -1.21 1.54
N HIS A 378 -10.52 -0.94 2.83
CA HIS A 378 -9.18 -0.65 3.33
C HIS A 378 -8.21 -1.84 3.23
N ILE A 379 -8.72 -3.07 3.35
CA ILE A 379 -7.92 -4.29 3.12
C ILE A 379 -7.52 -4.41 1.64
N TYR A 380 -8.43 -4.18 0.70
CA TYR A 380 -8.09 -4.20 -0.73
C TYR A 380 -7.09 -3.10 -1.10
N LEU A 381 -7.25 -1.90 -0.54
CA LEU A 381 -6.28 -0.82 -0.70
C LEU A 381 -4.89 -1.23 -0.18
N CYS A 382 -4.83 -1.86 1.00
CA CYS A 382 -3.58 -2.36 1.60
C CYS A 382 -2.89 -3.40 0.71
N PHE A 383 -3.63 -4.35 0.12
CA PHE A 383 -3.04 -5.30 -0.84
C PHE A 383 -2.40 -4.61 -2.04
N MET A 384 -3.08 -3.62 -2.61
CA MET A 384 -2.58 -2.87 -3.76
C MET A 384 -1.35 -2.02 -3.39
N THR A 385 -1.35 -1.37 -2.22
CA THR A 385 -0.21 -0.56 -1.76
C THR A 385 1.02 -1.44 -1.48
N ILE A 386 0.84 -2.61 -0.86
CA ILE A 386 1.91 -3.59 -0.63
C ILE A 386 2.53 -4.03 -1.96
N ASN A 387 1.74 -4.54 -2.90
CA ASN A 387 2.25 -5.05 -4.18
C ASN A 387 2.93 -3.95 -5.00
N ARG A 388 2.33 -2.75 -5.03
CA ARG A 388 2.95 -1.60 -5.70
C ARG A 388 4.31 -1.27 -5.09
N ALA A 389 4.40 -1.22 -3.77
CA ALA A 389 5.64 -0.87 -3.08
C ALA A 389 6.72 -1.95 -3.27
N ARG A 390 6.36 -3.24 -3.23
CA ARG A 390 7.27 -4.35 -3.52
C ARG A 390 7.82 -4.27 -4.95
N ASN A 391 6.96 -4.06 -5.94
CA ASN A 391 7.37 -3.94 -7.35
C ASN A 391 8.27 -2.73 -7.61
N LEU A 392 7.97 -1.57 -7.01
CA LEU A 392 8.84 -0.40 -7.10
C LEU A 392 10.22 -0.66 -6.51
N LEU A 393 10.29 -1.38 -5.38
CA LEU A 393 11.57 -1.72 -4.77
C LEU A 393 12.35 -2.72 -5.61
N VAL A 394 11.68 -3.73 -6.18
CA VAL A 394 12.30 -4.71 -7.10
C VAL A 394 12.89 -4.02 -8.31
N LYS A 395 12.15 -3.10 -8.92
CA LYS A 395 12.64 -2.28 -10.04
C LYS A 395 13.92 -1.54 -9.64
N GLU A 396 13.95 -0.91 -8.47
CA GLU A 396 15.15 -0.20 -7.98
C GLU A 396 16.32 -1.15 -7.62
N ILE A 397 16.03 -2.41 -7.26
CA ILE A 397 17.06 -3.44 -7.06
C ILE A 397 17.69 -3.83 -8.41
N LEU A 398 16.86 -4.05 -9.45
CA LEU A 398 17.25 -4.55 -10.77
C LEU A 398 17.81 -3.47 -11.73
N ASP A 399 17.25 -2.25 -11.76
CA ASP A 399 17.73 -1.12 -12.58
C ASP A 399 19.18 -0.70 -12.22
N SER A 400 19.74 -1.30 -11.18
CA SER A 400 21.09 -1.04 -10.70
C SER A 400 22.18 -1.92 -11.33
N ASP A 401 21.84 -2.94 -12.10
CA ASP A 401 22.82 -3.78 -12.81
C ASP A 401 23.18 -3.13 -14.16
N ASP A 402 24.08 -2.15 -14.13
CA ASP A 402 24.82 -1.77 -15.34
C ASP A 402 25.62 -3.01 -15.79
N PRO A 403 25.59 -3.41 -17.09
CA PRO A 403 26.38 -4.53 -17.57
C PRO A 403 27.87 -4.29 -17.26
N PRO A 404 28.67 -5.34 -16.96
CA PRO A 404 30.10 -5.17 -16.86
C PRO A 404 30.59 -4.59 -18.19
N ASN A 405 31.25 -3.42 -18.17
CA ASN A 405 32.03 -2.93 -19.28
C ASN A 405 33.01 -4.05 -19.68
N CYS A 406 32.65 -4.84 -20.69
CA CYS A 406 33.55 -5.76 -21.36
C CYS A 406 34.48 -4.92 -22.22
N SER A 407 35.51 -4.34 -21.61
CA SER A 407 36.71 -3.92 -22.34
C SER A 407 37.67 -5.12 -22.39
N PHE A 408 37.34 -6.10 -23.23
CA PHE A 408 38.35 -7.06 -23.70
C PHE A 408 39.14 -6.36 -24.81
N ALA A 409 40.23 -5.70 -24.45
CA ALA A 409 41.29 -5.38 -25.39
C ALA A 409 42.40 -6.44 -25.22
N PRO A 410 42.64 -7.33 -26.19
CA PRO A 410 43.82 -8.17 -26.16
C PRO A 410 45.04 -7.32 -26.52
N LYS A 411 45.94 -7.12 -25.55
CA LYS A 411 47.30 -6.63 -25.80
C LYS A 411 48.07 -7.73 -26.54
N SER A 412 48.16 -7.66 -27.87
CA SER A 412 49.14 -8.46 -28.63
C SER A 412 50.50 -7.75 -28.63
N LYS A 413 51.35 -8.24 -27.73
CA LYS A 413 52.81 -8.48 -27.84
C LYS A 413 53.64 -7.58 -28.78
N LYS A 414 54.60 -6.88 -28.17
CA LYS A 414 55.91 -6.55 -28.75
C LYS A 414 56.63 -7.82 -29.25
N LYS A 415 57.23 -7.76 -30.43
CA LYS A 415 58.50 -8.44 -30.76
C LYS A 415 59.14 -7.74 -31.96
N LEU A 416 60.39 -7.31 -31.74
CA LEU A 416 61.35 -6.59 -32.60
C LEU A 416 60.94 -5.20 -33.10
#